data_AF-A0A8S9IYM5-F1
#
_entry.id   AF-A0A8S9IYM5-F1
#
_cell.length_a   1.000
_cell.length_b   1.000
_cell.length_c   1.000
_cell.angle_alpha   90.00
_cell.angle_beta   90.00
_cell.angle_gamma   90.00
#
_symmetry.space_group_name_H-M   'P 1'
#
loop_
_entity.id
_entity.type
_entity.pdbx_description
1 polymer ?
#
loop_
_entity_poly.entity_id
_entity_poly.type
_entity_poly.pdbx_seq_one_letter_code
_entity_poly.pdbx_strand_id
1 'polypeptide(L)'
;MSPNDSKNRAGFLNSLASSITNFGSVMTKSVNGLMGYEGIEVINPDGSTEDAEEEAGRGRWKQEERDGYWKMMQKYIGSDITSMVTLPVIIFEPMTTLQKMAELMEYSHLLDMADKTQDPYMRMVYASTWAISVYYAYQRTWKPFNPILGETYEMTNHNGINFIAEQVSHHPPMSAAHAENEHFSYDCTSKLKSKLLGNSIDFYPVGRTRVTLKRDGVVLDLVPPPTKAHNLIFGRTWVDSSGEMIMTNLTTGDKAVLYFQPCGWFGSGRYEVDGYVYNSAEEPKILVTGKWNESLSYQACDTEGEPLTGTELKEVWKVAEAPEKDKYQYTHFAHKINSFDTAPSKLLSSDSRLRPDRYALDTGDMTKAGYEKSSLEERQRAEKRNREEKGQRFVPKWFDETEDVTPTPWGDLEVYQFNGKYLVHRAAADNSEINTDMESTKFNPWQFQDTSP
;
A
#
# COMPACT_ATOMS: atom_id res chain seq x y z
N MET A 1 54.64 24.82 -21.20
CA MET A 1 53.99 23.50 -21.24
C MET A 1 52.86 23.55 -20.24
N SER A 2 51.65 23.73 -20.74
CA SER A 2 50.43 23.96 -19.94
C SER A 2 49.84 22.63 -19.45
N PRO A 3 49.19 22.62 -18.26
CA PRO A 3 48.44 21.47 -17.77
C PRO A 3 46.95 21.54 -18.19
N ASN A 4 46.37 20.40 -18.55
CA ASN A 4 44.93 20.10 -18.72
C ASN A 4 44.86 18.55 -18.84
N ASP A 5 43.90 17.78 -18.34
CA ASP A 5 42.55 18.05 -17.85
C ASP A 5 42.18 17.03 -16.76
N SER A 6 41.74 17.53 -15.59
CA SER A 6 41.20 16.75 -14.48
C SER A 6 39.69 16.99 -14.31
N LYS A 7 38.96 17.25 -15.39
CA LYS A 7 37.58 17.78 -15.34
C LYS A 7 36.43 16.76 -15.48
N ASN A 8 36.69 15.48 -15.72
CA ASN A 8 35.60 14.49 -15.90
C ASN A 8 35.31 13.61 -14.68
N ARG A 9 36.00 13.79 -13.56
CA ARG A 9 35.96 12.87 -12.40
C ARG A 9 34.97 13.25 -11.29
N ALA A 10 34.27 14.37 -11.44
CA ALA A 10 33.38 14.95 -10.43
C ALA A 10 31.90 15.02 -10.88
N GLY A 11 31.55 14.39 -12.00
CA GLY A 11 30.24 14.57 -12.66
C GLY A 11 29.12 13.64 -12.19
N PHE A 12 29.44 12.42 -11.73
CA PHE A 12 28.42 11.40 -11.42
C PHE A 12 28.04 11.38 -9.93
N LEU A 13 29.02 11.37 -9.02
CA LEU A 13 28.75 11.37 -7.56
C LEU A 13 28.24 12.72 -7.02
N ASN A 14 28.65 13.85 -7.61
CA ASN A 14 27.99 15.12 -7.32
C ASN A 14 26.56 15.15 -7.85
N SER A 15 26.21 14.35 -8.86
CA SER A 15 24.84 14.32 -9.39
C SER A 15 23.85 13.63 -8.44
N LEU A 16 24.28 12.81 -7.48
CA LEU A 16 23.40 12.27 -6.45
C LEU A 16 23.54 13.04 -5.12
N ALA A 17 24.75 13.35 -4.67
CA ALA A 17 24.95 14.07 -3.41
C ALA A 17 24.63 15.57 -3.47
N SER A 18 24.77 16.24 -4.63
CA SER A 18 24.30 17.64 -4.81
C SER A 18 22.84 17.72 -5.26
N SER A 19 22.26 16.60 -5.72
CA SER A 19 20.82 16.55 -6.03
C SER A 19 19.96 16.63 -4.77
N ILE A 20 20.48 16.25 -3.60
CA ILE A 20 19.77 16.36 -2.31
C ILE A 20 19.57 17.82 -1.85
N THR A 21 20.10 18.83 -2.56
CA THR A 21 19.97 20.26 -2.15
C THR A 21 19.43 21.24 -3.18
N ASN A 22 18.89 20.80 -4.33
CA ASN A 22 18.20 21.72 -5.26
C ASN A 22 17.17 21.03 -6.19
N PHE A 23 16.41 20.05 -5.69
CA PHE A 23 15.22 19.61 -6.43
C PHE A 23 14.14 20.67 -6.32
N GLY A 24 14.03 21.47 -7.38
CA GLY A 24 12.97 22.43 -7.58
C GLY A 24 11.61 21.75 -7.41
N SER A 25 10.78 22.37 -6.58
CA SER A 25 9.36 22.07 -6.46
C SER A 25 8.73 21.83 -7.83
N VAL A 26 7.82 20.85 -7.91
CA VAL A 26 6.82 20.73 -8.97
C VAL A 26 6.40 22.14 -9.41
N MET A 27 6.54 22.48 -10.70
CA MET A 27 5.96 23.73 -11.20
C MET A 27 4.44 23.59 -11.13
N THR A 28 3.90 24.13 -10.06
CA THR A 28 2.47 24.18 -9.78
C THR A 28 1.86 25.22 -10.73
N LYS A 29 1.19 24.79 -11.80
CA LYS A 29 0.31 25.71 -12.52
C LYS A 29 -1.01 25.77 -11.75
N SER A 30 -1.27 26.91 -11.13
CA SER A 30 -2.56 27.18 -10.47
C SER A 30 -3.61 27.53 -11.51
N VAL A 31 -4.81 27.01 -11.35
CA VAL A 31 -5.96 27.42 -12.16
C VAL A 31 -6.42 28.79 -11.66
N ASN A 32 -6.02 29.87 -12.35
CA ASN A 32 -6.39 31.24 -11.98
C ASN A 32 -7.46 31.86 -12.89
N GLY A 33 -7.93 31.16 -13.94
CA GLY A 33 -8.93 31.66 -14.89
C GLY A 33 -10.32 31.01 -14.82
N LEU A 34 -10.49 29.91 -14.07
CA LEU A 34 -11.83 29.36 -13.81
C LEU A 34 -12.55 30.22 -12.75
N MET A 35 -13.63 30.88 -13.17
CA MET A 35 -14.46 31.74 -12.31
C MET A 35 -14.84 31.00 -11.00
N GLY A 36 -14.28 31.41 -9.87
CA GLY A 36 -14.57 30.85 -8.53
C GLY A 36 -13.54 29.85 -7.97
N TYR A 37 -12.45 29.55 -8.67
CA TYR A 37 -11.47 28.52 -8.28
C TYR A 37 -10.01 29.01 -8.17
N GLU A 38 -9.84 30.26 -7.77
CA GLU A 38 -8.50 30.87 -7.61
C GLU A 38 -7.62 30.10 -6.63
N GLY A 39 -6.37 29.82 -7.02
CA GLY A 39 -5.37 29.17 -6.17
C GLY A 39 -5.47 27.64 -6.08
N ILE A 40 -6.34 26.98 -6.85
CA ILE A 40 -6.36 25.52 -6.93
C ILE A 40 -5.21 25.01 -7.80
N GLU A 41 -4.40 24.13 -7.23
CA GLU A 41 -3.33 23.45 -7.93
C GLU A 41 -3.85 22.24 -8.72
N VAL A 42 -3.54 22.20 -10.02
CA VAL A 42 -3.82 21.06 -10.91
C VAL A 42 -2.50 20.71 -11.62
N ILE A 43 -2.06 19.46 -11.46
CA ILE A 43 -0.79 18.99 -12.03
C ILE A 43 -1.07 17.99 -13.14
N ASN A 44 -0.58 18.25 -14.35
CA ASN A 44 -0.57 17.25 -15.41
C ASN A 44 0.62 16.29 -15.18
N PRO A 45 0.38 15.00 -14.90
CA PRO A 45 1.44 14.07 -14.54
C PRO A 45 2.27 13.60 -15.74
N ASP A 46 1.77 13.81 -16.96
CA ASP A 46 2.51 13.53 -18.21
C ASP A 46 3.30 14.78 -18.64
N GLY A 47 3.09 15.90 -17.94
CA GLY A 47 3.86 17.12 -18.12
C GLY A 47 3.71 17.77 -19.49
N SER A 48 2.63 17.48 -20.21
CA SER A 48 2.36 18.09 -21.52
C SER A 48 2.21 19.62 -21.43
N THR A 49 2.28 20.31 -22.57
CA THR A 49 2.02 21.76 -22.66
C THR A 49 0.55 22.14 -22.47
N GLU A 50 -0.33 21.17 -22.18
CA GLU A 50 -1.75 21.42 -21.99
C GLU A 50 -1.97 22.43 -20.87
N ASP A 51 -2.91 23.33 -21.10
CA ASP A 51 -3.24 24.37 -20.13
C ASP A 51 -3.85 23.71 -18.89
N ALA A 52 -3.46 24.19 -17.70
CA ALA A 52 -3.97 23.66 -16.43
C ALA A 52 -5.50 23.73 -16.33
N GLU A 53 -6.12 24.66 -17.07
CA GLU A 53 -7.58 24.77 -17.22
C GLU A 53 -8.20 23.62 -18.00
N GLU A 54 -7.54 23.16 -19.07
CA GLU A 54 -7.99 22.00 -19.84
C GLU A 54 -7.83 20.73 -19.00
N GLU A 55 -6.68 20.55 -18.35
CA GLU A 55 -6.44 19.40 -17.47
C GLU A 55 -7.46 19.38 -16.33
N ALA A 56 -7.81 20.52 -15.73
CA ALA A 56 -8.81 20.62 -14.66
C ALA A 56 -10.19 20.03 -15.02
N GLY A 57 -10.53 20.00 -16.31
CA GLY A 57 -11.76 19.40 -16.85
C GLY A 57 -11.72 17.88 -17.01
N ARG A 58 -10.54 17.24 -16.94
CA ARG A 58 -10.34 15.80 -17.20
C ARG A 58 -10.57 14.89 -15.98
N GLY A 59 -11.07 15.46 -14.89
CA GLY A 59 -11.38 14.71 -13.67
C GLY A 59 -12.61 13.82 -13.79
N ARG A 60 -12.76 12.92 -12.81
CA ARG A 60 -13.88 11.94 -12.75
C ARG A 60 -15.24 12.55 -12.38
N TRP A 61 -15.25 13.79 -11.90
CA TRP A 61 -16.45 14.45 -11.37
C TRP A 61 -17.17 15.22 -12.46
N LYS A 62 -18.49 15.11 -12.51
CA LYS A 62 -19.31 16.01 -13.32
C LYS A 62 -19.19 17.43 -12.78
N GLN A 63 -19.28 18.42 -13.65
CA GLN A 63 -19.13 19.83 -13.27
C GLN A 63 -20.06 20.24 -12.11
N GLU A 64 -21.33 19.83 -12.15
CA GLU A 64 -22.32 20.14 -11.11
C GLU A 64 -21.99 19.50 -9.74
N GLU A 65 -21.40 18.31 -9.74
CA GLU A 65 -21.03 17.59 -8.52
C GLU A 65 -19.73 18.13 -7.93
N ARG A 66 -18.78 18.50 -8.80
CA ARG A 66 -17.44 18.98 -8.46
C ARG A 66 -17.48 20.17 -7.50
N ASP A 67 -18.35 21.14 -7.76
CA ASP A 67 -18.53 22.34 -6.94
C ASP A 67 -18.99 21.99 -5.51
N GLY A 68 -19.90 21.01 -5.39
CA GLY A 68 -20.41 20.53 -4.11
C GLY A 68 -19.34 19.79 -3.31
N TYR A 69 -18.61 18.88 -3.96
CA TYR A 69 -17.51 18.15 -3.32
C TYR A 69 -16.36 19.07 -2.90
N TRP A 70 -16.02 20.06 -3.73
CA TRP A 70 -15.02 21.06 -3.37
C TRP A 70 -15.41 21.82 -2.11
N LYS A 71 -16.63 22.36 -2.05
CA LYS A 71 -17.13 23.08 -0.86
C LYS A 71 -17.14 22.21 0.40
N MET A 72 -17.40 20.91 0.26
CA MET A 72 -17.31 19.97 1.37
C MET A 72 -15.86 19.78 1.82
N MET A 73 -14.95 19.50 0.89
CA MET A 73 -13.54 19.19 1.18
C MET A 73 -12.75 20.37 1.71
N GLN A 74 -13.08 21.60 1.30
CA GLN A 74 -12.43 22.83 1.79
C GLN A 74 -12.43 22.95 3.32
N LYS A 75 -13.49 22.46 3.98
CA LYS A 75 -13.62 22.50 5.46
C LYS A 75 -12.61 21.61 6.18
N TYR A 76 -12.00 20.66 5.46
CA TYR A 76 -11.09 19.67 6.02
C TYR A 76 -9.64 19.88 5.58
N ILE A 77 -9.32 20.98 4.88
CA ILE A 77 -7.94 21.28 4.48
C ILE A 77 -7.07 21.37 5.74
N GLY A 78 -5.93 20.68 5.72
CA GLY A 78 -5.02 20.53 6.85
C GLY A 78 -5.39 19.43 7.84
N SER A 79 -6.57 18.81 7.71
CA SER A 79 -7.05 17.76 8.63
C SER A 79 -6.76 16.34 8.11
N ASP A 80 -6.78 15.38 9.03
CA ASP A 80 -6.84 13.96 8.69
C ASP A 80 -8.30 13.59 8.36
N ILE A 81 -8.56 13.22 7.10
CA ILE A 81 -9.92 13.01 6.62
C ILE A 81 -10.38 11.55 6.71
N THR A 82 -9.49 10.62 7.06
CA THR A 82 -9.72 9.16 7.01
C THR A 82 -10.95 8.72 7.81
N SER A 83 -11.31 9.46 8.86
CA SER A 83 -12.44 9.19 9.77
C SER A 83 -13.49 10.30 9.83
N MET A 84 -13.32 11.41 9.09
CA MET A 84 -14.16 12.61 9.23
C MET A 84 -15.17 12.81 8.09
N VAL A 85 -14.96 12.17 6.94
CA VAL A 85 -15.74 12.42 5.72
C VAL A 85 -16.33 11.12 5.16
N THR A 86 -17.65 11.08 5.02
CA THR A 86 -18.32 10.03 4.24
C THR A 86 -18.14 10.34 2.76
N LEU A 87 -17.28 9.57 2.10
CA LEU A 87 -17.01 9.72 0.67
C LEU A 87 -18.02 8.93 -0.18
N PRO A 88 -18.35 9.40 -1.40
CA PRO A 88 -19.30 8.76 -2.30
C PRO A 88 -18.70 7.53 -2.97
N VAL A 89 -19.53 6.54 -3.28
CA VAL A 89 -19.09 5.27 -3.87
C VAL A 89 -18.40 5.43 -5.24
N ILE A 90 -18.67 6.52 -5.98
CA ILE A 90 -18.06 6.77 -7.30
C ILE A 90 -16.53 6.80 -7.29
N ILE A 91 -15.88 7.06 -6.16
CA ILE A 91 -14.41 7.08 -6.08
C ILE A 91 -13.80 5.76 -5.59
N PHE A 92 -14.64 4.75 -5.31
CA PHE A 92 -14.19 3.50 -4.70
C PHE A 92 -13.85 2.43 -5.75
N GLU A 93 -12.93 1.56 -5.38
CA GLU A 93 -12.72 0.25 -6.02
C GLU A 93 -13.43 -0.85 -5.19
N PRO A 94 -13.88 -1.96 -5.81
CA PRO A 94 -14.57 -3.04 -5.13
C PRO A 94 -13.62 -3.94 -4.31
N MET A 95 -12.74 -3.33 -3.52
CA MET A 95 -11.82 -3.97 -2.57
C MET A 95 -11.83 -3.25 -1.23
N THR A 96 -11.53 -3.95 -0.15
CA THR A 96 -11.28 -3.35 1.16
C THR A 96 -9.78 -3.17 1.40
N THR A 97 -9.40 -2.35 2.39
CA THR A 97 -7.99 -2.22 2.78
C THR A 97 -7.36 -3.57 3.16
N LEU A 98 -8.13 -4.51 3.70
CA LEU A 98 -7.62 -5.85 4.03
C LEU A 98 -7.23 -6.64 2.78
N GLN A 99 -8.02 -6.53 1.70
CA GLN A 99 -7.69 -7.11 0.40
C GLN A 99 -6.48 -6.43 -0.23
N LYS A 100 -6.36 -5.10 -0.09
CA LYS A 100 -5.17 -4.34 -0.53
C LYS A 100 -3.89 -4.82 0.14
N MET A 101 -3.95 -5.16 1.44
CA MET A 101 -2.78 -5.73 2.16
C MET A 101 -2.33 -7.07 1.56
N ALA A 102 -3.27 -7.88 1.05
CA ALA A 102 -2.95 -9.15 0.40
C ALA A 102 -2.32 -8.99 -0.99
N GLU A 103 -2.45 -7.83 -1.66
CA GLU A 103 -1.80 -7.59 -2.97
C GLU A 103 -0.27 -7.66 -2.90
N LEU A 104 0.32 -7.38 -1.74
CA LEU A 104 1.76 -7.55 -1.52
C LEU A 104 2.22 -9.01 -1.68
N MET A 105 1.29 -9.98 -1.68
CA MET A 105 1.59 -11.39 -1.89
C MET A 105 1.68 -11.79 -3.38
N GLU A 106 1.43 -10.87 -4.33
CA GLU A 106 1.51 -11.16 -5.78
C GLU A 106 2.89 -11.72 -6.16
N TYR A 107 3.95 -11.05 -5.70
CA TYR A 107 5.34 -11.39 -5.98
C TYR A 107 6.05 -12.02 -4.78
N SER A 108 5.31 -12.72 -3.93
CA SER A 108 5.81 -13.40 -2.72
C SER A 108 6.94 -14.40 -2.97
N HIS A 109 7.05 -14.97 -4.18
CA HIS A 109 8.17 -15.84 -4.56
C HIS A 109 9.55 -15.16 -4.42
N LEU A 110 9.61 -13.83 -4.44
CA LEU A 110 10.84 -13.08 -4.16
C LEU A 110 11.30 -13.28 -2.71
N LEU A 111 10.39 -13.43 -1.74
CA LEU A 111 10.76 -13.78 -0.37
C LEU A 111 11.28 -15.23 -0.28
N ASP A 112 10.72 -16.15 -1.06
CA ASP A 112 11.27 -17.51 -1.16
C ASP A 112 12.70 -17.48 -1.72
N MET A 113 12.98 -16.62 -2.71
CA MET A 113 14.35 -16.42 -3.23
C MET A 113 15.27 -15.79 -2.19
N ALA A 114 14.77 -14.83 -1.40
CA ALA A 114 15.50 -14.22 -0.29
C ALA A 114 15.86 -15.25 0.80
N ASP A 115 14.96 -16.18 1.11
CA ASP A 115 15.19 -17.26 2.06
C ASP A 115 16.16 -18.33 1.49
N LYS A 116 16.15 -18.58 0.18
CA LYS A 116 17.00 -19.60 -0.49
C LYS A 116 18.41 -19.13 -0.81
N THR A 117 18.64 -17.83 -1.02
CA THR A 117 19.98 -17.33 -1.37
C THR A 117 20.97 -17.40 -0.22
N GLN A 118 22.24 -17.67 -0.51
CA GLN A 118 23.33 -17.65 0.48
C GLN A 118 24.03 -16.29 0.53
N ASP A 119 23.87 -15.47 -0.51
CA ASP A 119 24.43 -14.12 -0.56
C ASP A 119 23.53 -13.17 0.26
N PRO A 120 24.04 -12.57 1.35
CA PRO A 120 23.27 -11.69 2.22
C PRO A 120 22.83 -10.39 1.51
N TYR A 121 23.58 -9.93 0.52
CA TYR A 121 23.22 -8.71 -0.22
C TYR A 121 22.13 -9.01 -1.25
N MET A 122 22.21 -10.15 -1.94
CA MET A 122 21.13 -10.59 -2.83
C MET A 122 19.83 -10.88 -2.07
N ARG A 123 19.92 -11.35 -0.82
CA ARG A 123 18.74 -11.47 0.06
C ARG A 123 18.02 -10.12 0.20
N MET A 124 18.78 -9.04 0.43
CA MET A 124 18.23 -7.69 0.52
C MET A 124 17.69 -7.17 -0.81
N VAL A 125 18.32 -7.53 -1.94
CA VAL A 125 17.78 -7.22 -3.28
C VAL A 125 16.40 -7.87 -3.45
N TYR A 126 16.26 -9.17 -3.20
CA TYR A 126 14.98 -9.86 -3.35
C TYR A 126 13.90 -9.33 -2.40
N ALA A 127 14.24 -9.14 -1.12
CA ALA A 127 13.29 -8.64 -0.13
C ALA A 127 12.84 -7.20 -0.41
N SER A 128 13.76 -6.29 -0.77
CA SER A 128 13.40 -4.91 -1.11
C SER A 128 12.60 -4.85 -2.42
N THR A 129 12.93 -5.69 -3.40
CA THR A 129 12.15 -5.81 -4.66
C THR A 129 10.72 -6.29 -4.39
N TRP A 130 10.54 -7.27 -3.50
CA TRP A 130 9.21 -7.71 -3.05
C TRP A 130 8.41 -6.54 -2.45
N ALA A 131 9.02 -5.74 -1.58
CA ALA A 131 8.37 -4.58 -0.98
C ALA A 131 8.00 -3.49 -2.00
N ILE A 132 8.84 -3.25 -3.02
CA ILE A 132 8.52 -2.31 -4.11
C ILE A 132 7.37 -2.82 -5.00
N SER A 133 7.28 -4.12 -5.22
CA SER A 133 6.37 -4.67 -6.24
C SER A 133 4.91 -4.28 -6.07
N VAL A 134 4.45 -4.05 -4.83
CA VAL A 134 3.07 -3.62 -4.54
C VAL A 134 2.75 -2.19 -5.00
N TYR A 135 3.77 -1.35 -5.24
CA TYR A 135 3.55 0.04 -5.67
C TYR A 135 2.91 0.12 -7.06
N TYR A 136 3.07 -0.90 -7.90
CA TYR A 136 2.29 -1.04 -9.13
C TYR A 136 0.77 -1.06 -8.82
N ALA A 137 0.34 -1.78 -7.78
CA ALA A 137 -1.06 -1.81 -7.35
C ALA A 137 -1.48 -0.53 -6.59
N TYR A 138 -0.54 0.19 -5.97
CA TYR A 138 -0.82 1.44 -5.26
C TYR A 138 -0.90 2.68 -6.16
N GLN A 139 -0.51 2.56 -7.43
CA GLN A 139 -0.72 3.62 -8.43
C GLN A 139 -2.20 3.83 -8.77
N ARG A 140 -3.06 2.86 -8.44
CA ARG A 140 -4.50 2.92 -8.69
C ARG A 140 -5.12 4.12 -8.00
N THR A 141 -5.96 4.84 -8.74
CA THR A 141 -6.56 6.11 -8.29
C THR A 141 -7.91 5.94 -7.61
N TRP A 142 -8.22 4.71 -7.19
CA TRP A 142 -9.48 4.34 -6.57
C TRP A 142 -9.28 4.10 -5.08
N LYS A 143 -10.26 4.50 -4.28
CA LYS A 143 -10.22 4.33 -2.84
C LYS A 143 -10.74 2.93 -2.48
N PRO A 144 -10.00 2.08 -1.76
CA PRO A 144 -10.58 0.87 -1.19
C PRO A 144 -11.62 1.24 -0.12
N PHE A 145 -12.56 0.34 0.14
CA PHE A 145 -13.47 0.45 1.27
C PHE A 145 -12.66 0.35 2.57
N ASN A 146 -12.88 1.31 3.48
CA ASN A 146 -12.35 1.21 4.84
C ASN A 146 -13.03 -0.01 5.49
N PRO A 147 -12.28 -1.00 5.99
CA PRO A 147 -12.87 -2.16 6.64
C PRO A 147 -13.62 -1.73 7.91
N ILE A 148 -14.70 -2.43 8.23
CA ILE A 148 -15.40 -2.21 9.50
C ILE A 148 -14.76 -3.02 10.63
N LEU A 149 -14.93 -2.59 11.87
CA LEU A 149 -14.29 -3.24 13.03
C LEU A 149 -14.66 -4.73 13.10
N GLY A 150 -13.66 -5.61 13.18
CA GLY A 150 -13.82 -7.07 13.16
C GLY A 150 -14.00 -7.70 11.79
N GLU A 151 -14.02 -6.91 10.71
CA GLU A 151 -13.93 -7.43 9.35
C GLU A 151 -12.61 -8.17 9.15
N THR A 152 -12.64 -9.28 8.41
CA THR A 152 -11.48 -10.10 8.10
C THR A 152 -11.29 -10.24 6.59
N TYR A 153 -10.12 -10.65 6.15
CA TYR A 153 -9.91 -11.16 4.80
C TYR A 153 -8.95 -12.35 4.85
N GLU A 154 -9.36 -13.47 4.29
CA GLU A 154 -8.52 -14.68 4.22
C GLU A 154 -8.19 -15.07 2.78
N MET A 155 -6.98 -15.58 2.58
CA MET A 155 -6.51 -16.12 1.30
C MET A 155 -5.76 -17.42 1.56
N THR A 156 -6.17 -18.48 0.87
CA THR A 156 -5.50 -19.77 0.82
C THR A 156 -5.23 -20.15 -0.63
N ASN A 157 -4.40 -21.17 -0.87
CA ASN A 157 -4.13 -21.70 -2.22
C ASN A 157 -3.45 -20.72 -3.20
N HIS A 158 -2.64 -19.79 -2.70
CA HIS A 158 -1.78 -18.96 -3.53
C HIS A 158 -0.31 -19.28 -3.25
N ASN A 159 0.31 -20.12 -4.08
CA ASN A 159 1.73 -20.49 -3.97
C ASN A 159 2.16 -20.98 -2.58
N GLY A 160 1.28 -21.74 -1.90
CA GLY A 160 1.55 -22.25 -0.55
C GLY A 160 1.44 -21.21 0.58
N ILE A 161 0.94 -20.00 0.28
CA ILE A 161 0.75 -18.94 1.26
C ILE A 161 -0.65 -19.03 1.86
N ASN A 162 -0.68 -18.99 3.19
CA ASN A 162 -1.88 -18.68 3.95
C ASN A 162 -1.78 -17.22 4.41
N PHE A 163 -2.82 -16.44 4.16
CA PHE A 163 -2.90 -15.03 4.57
C PHE A 163 -4.20 -14.79 5.34
N ILE A 164 -4.12 -14.01 6.40
CA ILE A 164 -5.25 -13.51 7.18
C ILE A 164 -5.01 -12.05 7.54
N ALA A 165 -6.03 -11.22 7.38
CA ALA A 165 -6.03 -9.86 7.90
C ALA A 165 -7.32 -9.59 8.69
N GLU A 166 -7.24 -8.67 9.65
CA GLU A 166 -8.35 -8.26 10.50
C GLU A 166 -8.32 -6.75 10.73
N GLN A 167 -9.48 -6.10 10.72
CA GLN A 167 -9.63 -4.73 11.19
C GLN A 167 -9.67 -4.70 12.72
N VAL A 168 -8.52 -4.45 13.33
CA VAL A 168 -8.31 -4.55 14.78
C VAL A 168 -8.74 -3.29 15.54
N SER A 169 -8.79 -2.13 14.88
CA SER A 169 -9.27 -0.87 15.47
C SER A 169 -9.98 0.02 14.44
N HIS A 170 -10.87 0.90 14.90
CA HIS A 170 -11.61 1.86 14.06
C HIS A 170 -11.34 3.33 14.40
N HIS A 171 -10.89 3.63 15.62
CA HIS A 171 -10.53 4.98 16.06
C HIS A 171 -9.22 4.94 16.88
N PRO A 172 -8.06 5.12 16.23
CA PRO A 172 -7.86 5.28 14.78
C PRO A 172 -8.12 3.98 13.98
N PRO A 173 -8.38 4.04 12.67
CA PRO A 173 -8.54 2.84 11.85
C PRO A 173 -7.19 2.12 11.73
N MET A 174 -7.15 0.87 12.18
CA MET A 174 -5.96 0.01 12.11
C MET A 174 -6.34 -1.39 11.63
N SER A 175 -5.46 -1.94 10.80
CA SER A 175 -5.57 -3.31 10.28
C SER A 175 -4.31 -4.08 10.65
N ALA A 176 -4.47 -5.36 11.01
CA ALA A 176 -3.37 -6.28 11.20
C ALA A 176 -3.45 -7.39 10.15
N ALA A 177 -2.30 -7.87 9.68
CA ALA A 177 -2.23 -8.97 8.74
C ALA A 177 -1.07 -9.92 9.08
N HIS A 178 -1.27 -11.19 8.73
CA HIS A 178 -0.28 -12.23 8.81
C HIS A 178 -0.30 -13.05 7.52
N ALA A 179 0.87 -13.42 7.03
CA ALA A 179 1.01 -14.37 5.95
C ALA A 179 2.17 -15.32 6.23
N GLU A 180 2.04 -16.59 5.85
CA GLU A 180 3.16 -17.53 5.94
C GLU A 180 3.12 -18.64 4.91
N ASN A 181 4.31 -19.13 4.55
CA ASN A 181 4.53 -20.36 3.79
C ASN A 181 5.74 -21.12 4.39
N GLU A 182 6.35 -22.06 3.66
CA GLU A 182 7.54 -22.80 4.13
C GLU A 182 8.78 -21.91 4.33
N HIS A 183 8.88 -20.80 3.60
CA HIS A 183 10.09 -19.97 3.51
C HIS A 183 10.04 -18.72 4.39
N PHE A 184 8.87 -18.14 4.61
CA PHE A 184 8.77 -16.89 5.38
C PHE A 184 7.50 -16.81 6.23
N SER A 185 7.55 -15.93 7.22
CA SER A 185 6.36 -15.32 7.82
C SER A 185 6.40 -13.80 7.62
N TYR A 186 5.23 -13.21 7.45
CA TYR A 186 5.00 -11.78 7.27
C TYR A 186 4.00 -11.34 8.33
N ASP A 187 4.33 -10.28 9.06
CA ASP A 187 3.46 -9.67 10.05
C ASP A 187 3.36 -8.17 9.76
N CYS A 188 2.15 -7.65 9.74
CA CYS A 188 1.90 -6.24 9.50
C CYS A 188 0.88 -5.69 10.50
N THR A 189 1.22 -4.55 11.10
CA THR A 189 0.22 -3.65 11.69
C THR A 189 0.26 -2.35 10.92
N SER A 190 -0.89 -1.89 10.44
CA SER A 190 -1.01 -0.72 9.57
C SER A 190 -2.03 0.28 10.11
N LYS A 191 -1.61 1.54 10.19
CA LYS A 191 -2.40 2.72 10.52
C LYS A 191 -2.09 3.78 9.47
N LEU A 192 -3.14 4.32 8.84
CA LEU A 192 -2.97 5.34 7.83
C LEU A 192 -3.24 6.72 8.42
N LYS A 193 -2.25 7.61 8.37
CA LYS A 193 -2.45 9.03 8.67
C LYS A 193 -2.55 9.80 7.37
N SER A 194 -3.48 10.75 7.30
CA SER A 194 -3.66 11.56 6.09
C SER A 194 -3.60 13.05 6.37
N LYS A 195 -3.33 13.84 5.32
CA LYS A 195 -3.41 15.30 5.37
C LYS A 195 -3.91 15.86 4.05
N LEU A 196 -5.10 16.44 4.06
CA LEU A 196 -5.64 17.12 2.88
C LEU A 196 -4.91 18.46 2.65
N LEU A 197 -4.36 18.67 1.46
CA LEU A 197 -3.60 19.88 1.10
C LEU A 197 -4.35 20.81 0.13
N GLY A 198 -5.63 20.53 -0.10
CA GLY A 198 -6.47 21.22 -1.09
C GLY A 198 -6.96 20.22 -2.12
N ASN A 199 -6.46 20.31 -3.35
CA ASN A 199 -6.79 19.37 -4.43
C ASN A 199 -5.92 18.10 -4.42
N SER A 200 -5.12 17.91 -3.37
CA SER A 200 -4.28 16.73 -3.15
C SER A 200 -4.33 16.29 -1.69
N ILE A 201 -3.92 15.06 -1.43
CA ILE A 201 -3.85 14.47 -0.09
C ILE A 201 -2.55 13.70 0.08
N ASP A 202 -1.88 13.94 1.20
CA ASP A 202 -0.75 13.13 1.65
C ASP A 202 -1.25 11.95 2.49
N PHE A 203 -0.63 10.81 2.27
CA PHE A 203 -0.79 9.58 3.02
C PHE A 203 0.54 9.19 3.64
N TYR A 204 0.54 9.03 4.96
CA TYR A 204 1.70 8.63 5.74
C TYR A 204 1.44 7.22 6.32
N PRO A 205 2.22 6.22 5.90
CA PRO A 205 2.02 4.83 6.30
C PRO A 205 2.60 4.57 7.69
N VAL A 206 1.86 4.90 8.75
CA VAL A 206 2.23 4.56 10.13
C VAL A 206 2.06 3.04 10.32
N GLY A 207 3.08 2.28 9.93
CA GLY A 207 3.01 0.83 9.87
C GLY A 207 4.29 0.16 10.36
N ARG A 208 4.13 -1.08 10.82
CA ARG A 208 5.23 -1.99 11.08
C ARG A 208 5.02 -3.20 10.20
N THR A 209 5.96 -3.44 9.28
CA THR A 209 5.99 -4.63 8.44
C THR A 209 7.24 -5.43 8.78
N ARG A 210 7.05 -6.66 9.24
CA ARG A 210 8.12 -7.59 9.61
C ARG A 210 8.07 -8.82 8.72
N VAL A 211 9.21 -9.23 8.19
CA VAL A 211 9.36 -10.50 7.49
C VAL A 211 10.41 -11.34 8.21
N THR A 212 10.06 -12.57 8.56
CA THR A 212 11.03 -13.56 9.07
C THR A 212 11.30 -14.60 8.00
N LEU A 213 12.54 -14.69 7.53
CA LEU A 213 12.99 -15.75 6.62
C LEU A 213 13.35 -16.98 7.45
N LYS A 214 12.67 -18.10 7.20
CA LYS A 214 12.62 -19.26 8.09
C LYS A 214 13.93 -20.07 8.10
N ARG A 215 14.70 -20.10 7.00
CA ARG A 215 15.93 -20.90 6.90
C ARG A 215 16.97 -20.51 7.95
N ASP A 216 17.24 -19.22 8.04
CA ASP A 216 18.30 -18.67 8.90
C ASP A 216 17.75 -17.85 10.08
N GLY A 217 16.42 -17.71 10.19
CA GLY A 217 15.78 -16.86 11.21
C GLY A 217 16.06 -15.37 11.02
N VAL A 218 16.33 -14.93 9.79
CA VAL A 218 16.61 -13.52 9.48
C VAL A 218 15.33 -12.71 9.61
N VAL A 219 15.41 -11.59 10.34
CA VAL A 219 14.27 -10.69 10.55
C VAL A 219 14.50 -9.39 9.79
N LEU A 220 13.58 -9.07 8.88
CA LEU A 220 13.57 -7.87 8.07
C LEU A 220 12.48 -6.91 8.53
N ASP A 221 12.77 -5.61 8.49
CA ASP A 221 11.86 -4.53 8.82
C ASP A 221 11.76 -3.54 7.67
N LEU A 222 10.54 -3.14 7.32
CA LEU A 222 10.26 -2.24 6.20
C LEU A 222 9.68 -0.91 6.69
N VAL A 223 10.31 0.17 6.23
CA VAL A 223 9.83 1.55 6.31
C VAL A 223 9.46 2.02 4.89
N PRO A 224 8.16 2.12 4.55
CA PRO A 224 7.70 2.50 3.21
C PRO A 224 7.64 4.02 2.98
N PRO A 225 7.90 4.57 1.79
CA PRO A 225 7.76 6.01 1.54
C PRO A 225 6.32 6.49 1.70
N PRO A 226 6.11 7.80 1.96
CA PRO A 226 4.79 8.41 1.88
C PRO A 226 4.25 8.40 0.44
N THR A 227 2.93 8.49 0.33
CA THR A 227 2.22 8.52 -0.95
C THR A 227 1.33 9.75 -1.01
N LYS A 228 1.20 10.36 -2.19
CA LYS A 228 0.33 11.50 -2.44
C LYS A 228 -0.64 11.18 -3.57
N ALA A 229 -1.92 11.47 -3.36
CA ALA A 229 -2.90 11.49 -4.44
C ALA A 229 -3.15 12.94 -4.86
N HIS A 230 -2.83 13.24 -6.12
CA HIS A 230 -2.99 14.54 -6.74
C HIS A 230 -4.33 14.63 -7.47
N ASN A 231 -4.81 15.85 -7.71
CA ASN A 231 -5.98 16.12 -8.54
C ASN A 231 -7.22 15.33 -8.10
N LEU A 232 -7.59 15.45 -6.82
CA LEU A 232 -8.72 14.72 -6.23
C LEU A 232 -10.06 15.14 -6.83
N ILE A 233 -10.22 16.44 -7.10
CA ILE A 233 -11.48 17.06 -7.54
C ILE A 233 -11.32 17.70 -8.92
N PHE A 234 -10.24 18.45 -9.11
CA PHE A 234 -9.92 19.11 -10.37
C PHE A 234 -8.75 18.39 -11.03
N GLY A 235 -8.94 17.98 -12.28
CA GLY A 235 -7.95 17.24 -13.06
C GLY A 235 -8.03 15.73 -12.94
N ARG A 236 -7.31 15.03 -13.81
CA ARG A 236 -7.15 13.58 -13.73
C ARG A 236 -6.38 13.25 -12.47
N THR A 237 -6.99 12.46 -11.59
CA THR A 237 -6.32 11.98 -10.38
C THR A 237 -5.14 11.09 -10.77
N TRP A 238 -4.04 11.23 -10.03
CA TRP A 238 -2.88 10.35 -10.15
C TRP A 238 -2.21 10.22 -8.78
N VAL A 239 -1.44 9.15 -8.63
CA VAL A 239 -0.75 8.82 -7.38
C VAL A 239 0.75 8.88 -7.60
N ASP A 240 1.45 9.47 -6.64
CA ASP A 240 2.90 9.50 -6.57
C ASP A 240 3.37 8.99 -5.21
N SER A 241 4.43 8.19 -5.20
CA SER A 241 5.12 7.83 -3.96
C SER A 241 6.54 8.32 -4.10
N SER A 242 7.01 9.12 -3.15
CA SER A 242 8.32 9.75 -3.22
C SER A 242 9.03 9.72 -1.88
N GLY A 243 10.36 9.69 -1.93
CA GLY A 243 11.21 9.54 -0.76
C GLY A 243 11.75 8.13 -0.58
N GLU A 244 12.27 7.85 0.61
CA GLU A 244 13.01 6.62 0.87
C GLU A 244 12.09 5.46 1.28
N MET A 245 12.31 4.31 0.66
CA MET A 245 11.92 3.01 1.18
C MET A 245 13.15 2.35 1.80
N ILE A 246 13.06 1.95 3.06
CA ILE A 246 14.17 1.31 3.77
C ILE A 246 13.76 -0.08 4.21
N MET A 247 14.50 -1.09 3.74
CA MET A 247 14.41 -2.47 4.22
C MET A 247 15.65 -2.76 5.05
N THR A 248 15.49 -3.02 6.34
CA THR A 248 16.60 -3.29 7.27
C THR A 248 16.60 -4.74 7.70
N ASN A 249 17.74 -5.42 7.59
CA ASN A 249 17.97 -6.70 8.24
C ASN A 249 18.34 -6.47 9.70
N LEU A 250 17.39 -6.72 10.61
CA LEU A 250 17.58 -6.52 12.05
C LEU A 250 18.56 -7.53 12.67
N THR A 251 18.89 -8.62 11.96
CA THR A 251 19.82 -9.65 12.43
C THR A 251 21.27 -9.31 12.11
N THR A 252 21.55 -8.72 10.94
CA THR A 252 22.93 -8.41 10.50
C THR A 252 23.26 -6.92 10.49
N GLY A 253 22.27 -6.04 10.37
CA GLY A 253 22.44 -4.60 10.16
C GLY A 253 22.57 -4.19 8.69
N ASP A 254 22.55 -5.13 7.74
CA ASP A 254 22.49 -4.79 6.31
C ASP A 254 21.18 -4.07 5.98
N LYS A 255 21.20 -3.14 5.03
CA LYS A 255 20.00 -2.38 4.65
C LYS A 255 19.93 -2.12 3.15
N ALA A 256 18.73 -2.15 2.59
CA ALA A 256 18.45 -1.58 1.28
C ALA A 256 17.76 -0.23 1.47
N VAL A 257 18.29 0.82 0.85
CA VAL A 257 17.69 2.16 0.82
C VAL A 257 17.40 2.49 -0.64
N LEU A 258 16.12 2.54 -0.99
CA LEU A 258 15.64 2.77 -2.36
C LEU A 258 14.85 4.07 -2.39
N TYR A 259 15.29 5.02 -3.21
CA TYR A 259 14.73 6.36 -3.30
C TYR A 259 13.76 6.44 -4.47
N PHE A 260 12.49 6.65 -4.15
CA PHE A 260 11.43 6.89 -5.12
C PHE A 260 11.52 8.34 -5.58
N GLN A 261 11.82 8.54 -6.86
CA GLN A 261 11.96 9.86 -7.44
C GLN A 261 10.58 10.54 -7.50
N PRO A 262 10.44 11.79 -7.02
CA PRO A 262 9.20 12.53 -7.17
C PRO A 262 8.95 12.85 -8.65
N CYS A 263 7.69 12.95 -9.04
CA CYS A 263 7.34 13.43 -10.37
C CYS A 263 7.77 14.90 -10.55
N GLY A 264 8.82 15.11 -11.35
CA GLY A 264 9.39 16.41 -11.68
C GLY A 264 8.74 17.08 -12.89
N TRP A 265 9.43 18.09 -13.43
CA TRP A 265 8.97 18.83 -14.61
C TRP A 265 8.83 17.89 -15.81
N PHE A 266 7.78 18.10 -16.61
CA PHE A 266 7.51 17.29 -17.81
C PHE A 266 7.36 15.78 -17.53
N GLY A 267 7.03 15.38 -16.29
CA GLY A 267 6.93 13.96 -15.89
C GLY A 267 8.28 13.28 -15.65
N SER A 268 9.40 14.01 -15.65
CA SER A 268 10.73 13.47 -15.34
C SER A 268 10.76 12.84 -13.94
N GLY A 269 11.44 11.70 -13.76
CA GLY A 269 11.51 11.01 -12.47
C GLY A 269 10.26 10.20 -12.15
N ARG A 270 9.15 10.37 -12.87
CA ARG A 270 7.92 9.64 -12.57
C ARG A 270 8.15 8.14 -12.72
N TYR A 271 7.83 7.42 -11.66
CA TYR A 271 8.04 5.99 -11.49
C TYR A 271 9.49 5.54 -11.25
N GLU A 272 10.47 6.42 -11.38
CA GLU A 272 11.88 6.06 -11.22
C GLU A 272 12.20 5.76 -9.76
N VAL A 273 13.05 4.75 -9.57
CA VAL A 273 13.56 4.38 -8.25
C VAL A 273 15.01 3.94 -8.38
N ASP A 274 15.85 4.48 -7.52
CA ASP A 274 17.28 4.21 -7.47
C ASP A 274 17.75 4.07 -6.04
N GLY A 275 18.74 3.23 -5.80
CA GLY A 275 19.33 3.12 -4.49
C GLY A 275 20.28 1.95 -4.38
N TYR A 276 20.62 1.60 -3.14
CA TYR A 276 21.66 0.61 -2.90
C TYR A 276 21.29 -0.34 -1.77
N VAL A 277 21.84 -1.54 -1.87
CA VAL A 277 22.05 -2.42 -0.72
C VAL A 277 23.39 -2.08 -0.09
N TYR A 278 23.36 -1.80 1.21
CA TYR A 278 24.49 -1.51 2.06
C TYR A 278 24.74 -2.66 3.02
N ASN A 279 26.00 -2.88 3.34
CA ASN A 279 26.35 -3.74 4.48
C ASN A 279 26.14 -3.00 5.82
N SER A 280 26.33 -3.71 6.92
CA SER A 280 26.26 -3.14 8.29
C SER A 280 27.26 -2.01 8.58
N ALA A 281 28.27 -1.82 7.74
CA ALA A 281 29.24 -0.72 7.83
C ALA A 281 28.87 0.48 6.94
N GLU A 282 27.67 0.48 6.38
CA GLU A 282 27.15 1.52 5.47
C GLU A 282 27.92 1.64 4.14
N GLU A 283 28.63 0.60 3.73
CA GLU A 283 29.27 0.55 2.43
C GLU A 283 28.29 -0.01 1.39
N PRO A 284 28.11 0.65 0.23
CA PRO A 284 27.29 0.12 -0.84
C PRO A 284 27.92 -1.15 -1.42
N LYS A 285 27.06 -2.10 -1.81
CA LYS A 285 27.45 -3.40 -2.39
C LYS A 285 26.73 -3.70 -3.70
N ILE A 286 25.46 -3.31 -3.79
CA ILE A 286 24.64 -3.55 -4.98
C ILE A 286 23.81 -2.29 -5.27
N LEU A 287 23.95 -1.75 -6.48
CA LEU A 287 23.03 -0.77 -7.06
C LEU A 287 21.73 -1.47 -7.43
N VAL A 288 20.59 -0.87 -7.08
CA VAL A 288 19.25 -1.28 -7.49
C VAL A 288 18.59 -0.08 -8.17
N THR A 289 18.10 -0.26 -9.38
CA THR A 289 17.54 0.82 -10.20
C THR A 289 16.43 0.30 -11.10
N GLY A 290 15.47 1.17 -11.44
CA GLY A 290 14.46 0.88 -12.44
C GLY A 290 13.23 1.75 -12.26
N LYS A 291 12.07 1.16 -12.56
CA LYS A 291 10.78 1.81 -12.35
C LYS A 291 9.82 0.92 -11.60
N TRP A 292 9.26 1.42 -10.51
CA TRP A 292 8.36 0.65 -9.64
C TRP A 292 7.03 0.26 -10.31
N ASN A 293 6.71 0.83 -11.48
CA ASN A 293 5.54 0.48 -12.27
C ASN A 293 5.85 -0.41 -13.50
N GLU A 294 7.11 -0.78 -13.74
CA GLU A 294 7.53 -1.56 -14.92
C GLU A 294 8.46 -2.72 -14.53
N SER A 295 9.66 -2.43 -14.02
CA SER A 295 10.69 -3.43 -13.70
C SER A 295 11.80 -2.86 -12.83
N LEU A 296 12.50 -3.74 -12.13
CA LEU A 296 13.71 -3.43 -11.36
C LEU A 296 14.88 -4.28 -11.83
N SER A 297 16.06 -3.68 -11.78
CA SER A 297 17.34 -4.33 -12.05
C SER A 297 18.35 -4.03 -10.96
N TYR A 298 19.40 -4.83 -10.90
CA TYR A 298 20.50 -4.67 -9.95
C TYR A 298 21.86 -4.91 -10.61
N GLN A 299 22.89 -4.31 -10.02
CA GLN A 299 24.28 -4.48 -10.46
C GLN A 299 25.23 -4.33 -9.26
N ALA A 300 26.26 -5.18 -9.18
CA ALA A 300 27.26 -5.03 -8.13
C ALA A 300 28.04 -3.71 -8.31
N CYS A 301 28.30 -3.02 -7.20
CA CYS A 301 29.00 -1.74 -7.21
C CYS A 301 30.21 -1.75 -6.25
N ASP A 302 31.12 -0.80 -6.45
CA ASP A 302 32.22 -0.55 -5.52
C ASP A 302 31.77 0.29 -4.31
N THR A 303 32.72 0.65 -3.45
CA THR A 303 32.47 1.45 -2.24
C THR A 303 32.02 2.88 -2.53
N GLU A 304 32.20 3.38 -3.75
CA GLU A 304 31.70 4.68 -4.19
C GLU A 304 30.29 4.57 -4.80
N GLY A 305 29.78 3.35 -4.97
CA GLY A 305 28.47 3.08 -5.59
C GLY A 305 28.54 2.94 -7.11
N GLU A 306 29.74 3.00 -7.70
CA GLU A 306 29.90 2.87 -9.15
C GLU A 306 29.83 1.39 -9.57
N PRO A 307 29.14 1.06 -10.68
CA PRO A 307 29.07 -0.30 -11.18
C PRO A 307 30.45 -0.93 -11.41
N LEU A 308 30.64 -2.16 -10.92
CA LEU A 308 31.92 -2.86 -11.06
C LEU A 308 32.22 -3.16 -12.54
N THR A 309 33.47 -2.93 -12.95
CA THR A 309 33.91 -3.21 -14.32
C THR A 309 33.70 -4.68 -14.68
N GLY A 310 33.04 -4.95 -15.82
CA GLY A 310 32.76 -6.30 -16.30
C GLY A 310 31.50 -6.93 -15.70
N THR A 311 30.75 -6.21 -14.87
CA THR A 311 29.40 -6.61 -14.47
C THR A 311 28.36 -5.99 -15.40
N GLU A 312 27.19 -6.62 -15.47
CA GLU A 312 26.05 -6.16 -16.27
C GLU A 312 24.85 -5.91 -15.34
N LEU A 313 23.99 -4.99 -15.76
CA LEU A 313 22.72 -4.74 -15.11
C LEU A 313 21.78 -5.93 -15.35
N LYS A 314 21.28 -6.54 -14.28
CA LYS A 314 20.43 -7.73 -14.34
C LYS A 314 19.03 -7.43 -13.83
N GLU A 315 18.01 -7.81 -14.59
CA GLU A 315 16.61 -7.72 -14.15
C GLU A 315 16.38 -8.67 -12.96
N VAL A 316 15.78 -8.15 -11.88
CA VAL A 316 15.34 -8.96 -10.72
C VAL A 316 13.84 -9.17 -10.72
N TRP A 317 13.10 -8.20 -11.25
CA TRP A 317 11.64 -8.24 -11.24
C TRP A 317 11.08 -7.40 -12.39
N LYS A 318 9.94 -7.86 -12.89
CA LYS A 318 9.12 -7.16 -13.87
C LYS A 318 7.66 -7.33 -13.50
N VAL A 319 6.89 -6.28 -13.69
CA VAL A 319 5.44 -6.30 -13.53
C VAL A 319 4.84 -7.36 -14.45
N ALA A 320 3.99 -8.22 -13.88
CA ALA A 320 3.26 -9.23 -14.63
C ALA A 320 2.28 -8.57 -15.61
N GLU A 321 1.97 -9.28 -16.70
CA GLU A 321 0.91 -8.85 -17.61
C GLU A 321 -0.40 -8.63 -16.84
N ALA A 322 -1.07 -7.51 -17.12
CA ALA A 322 -2.33 -7.14 -16.51
C ALA A 322 -3.42 -7.02 -17.59
N PRO A 323 -4.69 -7.31 -17.27
CA PRO A 323 -5.80 -7.16 -18.20
C PRO A 323 -5.85 -5.79 -18.87
N GLU A 324 -5.95 -5.77 -20.21
CA GLU A 324 -6.10 -4.53 -20.95
C GLU A 324 -7.45 -3.86 -20.63
N LYS A 325 -7.43 -2.54 -20.42
CA LYS A 325 -8.61 -1.69 -20.21
C LYS A 325 -9.47 -2.10 -19.01
N ASP A 326 -8.86 -2.73 -18.00
CA ASP A 326 -9.54 -2.98 -16.73
C ASP A 326 -9.98 -1.64 -16.10
N LYS A 327 -11.26 -1.58 -15.69
CA LYS A 327 -11.86 -0.35 -15.12
C LYS A 327 -11.12 0.14 -13.88
N TYR A 328 -10.69 -0.80 -13.04
CA TYR A 328 -10.01 -0.51 -11.78
C TYR A 328 -8.50 -0.64 -11.91
N GLN A 329 -7.96 -1.07 -13.06
CA GLN A 329 -6.54 -1.36 -13.25
C GLN A 329 -6.05 -2.52 -12.36
N TYR A 330 -6.90 -3.53 -12.16
CA TYR A 330 -6.55 -4.75 -11.46
C TYR A 330 -5.57 -5.60 -12.26
N THR A 331 -4.55 -6.15 -11.58
CA THR A 331 -3.76 -7.28 -12.08
C THR A 331 -4.61 -8.55 -12.14
N HIS A 332 -4.14 -9.59 -12.82
CA HIS A 332 -4.79 -10.90 -12.74
C HIS A 332 -4.84 -11.42 -11.29
N PHE A 333 -3.82 -11.11 -10.48
CA PHE A 333 -3.81 -11.45 -9.07
C PHE A 333 -4.86 -10.66 -8.28
N ALA A 334 -4.98 -9.36 -8.51
CA ALA A 334 -6.02 -8.52 -7.89
C ALA A 334 -7.43 -9.08 -8.17
N HIS A 335 -7.73 -9.49 -9.41
CA HIS A 335 -8.99 -10.19 -9.74
C HIS A 335 -9.15 -11.51 -8.98
N LYS A 336 -8.10 -12.33 -8.95
CA LYS A 336 -8.09 -13.63 -8.26
C LYS A 336 -8.33 -13.49 -6.74
N ILE A 337 -7.76 -12.48 -6.09
CA ILE A 337 -7.96 -12.25 -4.64
C ILE A 337 -9.31 -11.60 -4.31
N ASN A 338 -9.93 -10.93 -5.29
CA ASN A 338 -11.28 -10.38 -5.16
C ASN A 338 -12.39 -11.41 -5.43
N SER A 339 -12.05 -12.51 -6.14
CA SER A 339 -12.94 -13.66 -6.35
C SER A 339 -12.87 -14.65 -5.19
N PHE A 340 -13.68 -15.71 -5.26
CA PHE A 340 -13.64 -16.84 -4.32
C PHE A 340 -12.55 -17.88 -4.68
N ASP A 341 -11.74 -17.67 -5.72
CA ASP A 341 -10.73 -18.65 -6.15
C ASP A 341 -9.63 -18.89 -5.12
N THR A 342 -9.41 -17.90 -4.24
CA THR A 342 -8.49 -17.99 -3.10
C THR A 342 -9.21 -18.10 -1.76
N ALA A 343 -10.54 -18.14 -1.78
CA ALA A 343 -11.32 -18.39 -0.58
C ALA A 343 -11.13 -19.87 -0.17
N PRO A 344 -10.93 -20.15 1.11
CA PRO A 344 -10.99 -21.52 1.60
C PRO A 344 -12.44 -22.03 1.64
N SER A 345 -12.61 -23.35 1.73
CA SER A 345 -13.90 -24.07 1.69
C SER A 345 -14.92 -23.69 2.78
N LYS A 346 -14.49 -22.95 3.79
CA LYS A 346 -15.32 -22.46 4.91
C LYS A 346 -14.88 -21.05 5.26
N LEU A 347 -15.39 -20.10 4.49
CA LEU A 347 -15.07 -18.69 4.64
C LEU A 347 -15.62 -18.16 5.97
N LEU A 348 -14.87 -17.30 6.65
CA LEU A 348 -15.38 -16.58 7.81
C LEU A 348 -16.54 -15.67 7.38
N SER A 349 -17.62 -15.60 8.17
CA SER A 349 -18.70 -14.65 7.85
C SER A 349 -18.26 -13.19 7.97
N SER A 350 -17.11 -12.92 8.57
CA SER A 350 -16.47 -11.60 8.63
C SER A 350 -15.65 -11.27 7.38
N ASP A 351 -15.53 -12.18 6.40
CA ASP A 351 -14.66 -12.00 5.23
C ASP A 351 -15.15 -10.88 4.29
N SER A 352 -14.21 -10.04 3.83
CA SER A 352 -14.44 -8.92 2.93
C SER A 352 -15.12 -9.30 1.61
N ARG A 353 -15.03 -10.55 1.13
CA ARG A 353 -15.74 -10.97 -0.09
C ARG A 353 -17.26 -10.95 0.09
N LEU A 354 -17.75 -11.21 1.30
CA LEU A 354 -19.17 -11.24 1.64
C LEU A 354 -19.76 -9.84 1.88
N ARG A 355 -18.90 -8.81 1.99
CA ARG A 355 -19.28 -7.45 2.32
C ARG A 355 -20.22 -6.85 1.24
N PRO A 356 -21.45 -6.42 1.60
CA PRO A 356 -22.52 -6.19 0.62
C PRO A 356 -22.36 -4.93 -0.23
N ASP A 357 -21.83 -3.84 0.31
CA ASP A 357 -21.54 -2.61 -0.42
C ASP A 357 -20.40 -2.80 -1.43
N ARG A 358 -19.37 -3.53 -1.02
CA ARG A 358 -18.25 -3.93 -1.89
C ARG A 358 -18.70 -4.87 -3.01
N TYR A 359 -19.48 -5.90 -2.70
CA TYR A 359 -20.03 -6.83 -3.69
C TYR A 359 -20.99 -6.14 -4.68
N ALA A 360 -21.86 -5.25 -4.20
CA ALA A 360 -22.73 -4.47 -5.07
C ALA A 360 -21.93 -3.60 -6.06
N LEU A 361 -20.82 -2.99 -5.60
CA LEU A 361 -19.94 -2.22 -6.49
C LEU A 361 -19.26 -3.10 -7.54
N ASP A 362 -18.78 -4.28 -7.13
CA ASP A 362 -18.12 -5.26 -8.02
C ASP A 362 -19.04 -5.69 -9.17
N THR A 363 -20.31 -5.93 -8.87
CA THR A 363 -21.34 -6.27 -9.86
C THR A 363 -21.87 -5.07 -10.66
N GLY A 364 -21.39 -3.86 -10.38
CA GLY A 364 -21.76 -2.63 -11.09
C GLY A 364 -23.03 -1.92 -10.58
N ASP A 365 -23.64 -2.38 -9.49
CA ASP A 365 -24.82 -1.76 -8.88
C ASP A 365 -24.42 -0.62 -7.91
N MET A 366 -24.17 0.55 -8.49
CA MET A 366 -23.76 1.76 -7.76
C MET A 366 -24.81 2.22 -6.73
N THR A 367 -26.10 2.07 -7.04
CA THR A 367 -27.20 2.51 -6.17
C THR A 367 -27.25 1.63 -4.92
N LYS A 368 -27.22 0.30 -5.10
CA LYS A 368 -27.19 -0.65 -3.99
C LYS A 368 -25.91 -0.51 -3.17
N ALA A 369 -24.76 -0.30 -3.82
CA ALA A 369 -23.51 -0.07 -3.11
C ALA A 369 -23.58 1.17 -2.19
N GLY A 370 -24.17 2.27 -2.66
CA GLY A 370 -24.37 3.47 -1.83
C GLY A 370 -25.30 3.25 -0.64
N TYR A 371 -26.41 2.53 -0.86
CA TYR A 371 -27.35 2.16 0.20
C TYR A 371 -26.72 1.25 1.26
N GLU A 372 -26.09 0.15 0.83
CA GLU A 372 -25.46 -0.83 1.72
C GLU A 372 -24.30 -0.21 2.51
N LYS A 373 -23.54 0.70 1.89
CA LYS A 373 -22.45 1.41 2.56
C LYS A 373 -22.98 2.26 3.72
N SER A 374 -24.05 3.01 3.47
CA SER A 374 -24.69 3.85 4.48
C SER A 374 -25.27 3.00 5.62
N SER A 375 -25.99 1.93 5.27
CA SER A 375 -26.53 0.94 6.20
C SER A 375 -25.44 0.28 7.07
N LEU A 376 -24.29 -0.08 6.47
CA LEU A 376 -23.20 -0.71 7.19
C LEU A 376 -22.50 0.25 8.16
N GLU A 377 -22.27 1.50 7.75
CA GLU A 377 -21.73 2.55 8.63
C GLU A 377 -22.68 2.84 9.82
N GLU A 378 -24.00 2.88 9.59
CA GLU A 378 -24.98 3.05 10.67
C GLU A 378 -24.99 1.87 11.64
N ARG A 379 -24.93 0.63 11.13
CA ARG A 379 -24.81 -0.57 11.97
C ARG A 379 -23.53 -0.55 12.81
N GLN A 380 -22.41 -0.14 12.23
CA GLN A 380 -21.15 0.00 12.98
C GLN A 380 -21.25 1.07 14.08
N ARG A 381 -21.89 2.21 13.80
CA ARG A 381 -22.14 3.25 14.83
C ARG A 381 -23.07 2.74 15.94
N ALA A 382 -24.06 1.91 15.60
CA ALA A 382 -24.95 1.30 16.59
C ALA A 382 -24.25 0.24 17.45
N GLU A 383 -23.43 -0.63 16.84
CA GLU A 383 -22.60 -1.61 17.55
C GLU A 383 -21.66 -0.92 18.54
N LYS A 384 -20.95 0.12 18.10
CA LYS A 384 -20.06 0.90 18.97
C LYS A 384 -20.79 1.46 20.18
N ARG A 385 -21.96 2.09 19.99
CA ARG A 385 -22.78 2.62 21.10
C ARG A 385 -23.20 1.53 22.07
N ASN A 386 -23.69 0.40 21.56
CA ASN A 386 -24.09 -0.74 22.39
C ASN A 386 -22.93 -1.28 23.22
N ARG A 387 -21.75 -1.40 22.61
CA ARG A 387 -20.53 -1.86 23.29
C ARG A 387 -20.07 -0.89 24.38
N GLU A 388 -20.10 0.41 24.11
CA GLU A 388 -19.78 1.46 25.08
C GLU A 388 -20.78 1.49 26.26
N GLU A 389 -22.08 1.37 25.98
CA GLU A 389 -23.14 1.28 27.00
C GLU A 389 -22.95 0.08 27.94
N LYS A 390 -22.41 -1.04 27.42
CA LYS A 390 -22.09 -2.24 28.19
C LYS A 390 -20.72 -2.20 28.88
N GLY A 391 -19.92 -1.14 28.68
CA GLY A 391 -18.56 -1.06 29.19
C GLY A 391 -17.61 -2.11 28.60
N GLN A 392 -17.91 -2.62 27.41
CA GLN A 392 -17.13 -3.66 26.74
C GLN A 392 -16.04 -3.03 25.87
N ARG A 393 -14.88 -3.69 25.76
CA ARG A 393 -13.83 -3.36 24.79
C ARG A 393 -13.89 -4.36 23.64
N PHE A 394 -13.72 -3.89 22.40
CA PHE A 394 -13.55 -4.81 21.27
C PHE A 394 -12.18 -5.48 21.39
N VAL A 395 -12.15 -6.81 21.26
CA VAL A 395 -10.93 -7.61 21.25
C VAL A 395 -10.87 -8.30 19.88
N PRO A 396 -9.83 -8.03 19.06
CA PRO A 396 -9.66 -8.74 17.81
C PRO A 396 -9.48 -10.24 18.05
N LYS A 397 -9.96 -11.07 17.11
CA LYS A 397 -9.98 -12.52 17.32
C LYS A 397 -8.65 -13.18 16.97
N TRP A 398 -8.02 -12.73 15.88
CA TRP A 398 -6.87 -13.41 15.28
C TRP A 398 -5.54 -12.74 15.60
N PHE A 399 -5.60 -11.54 16.21
CA PHE A 399 -4.45 -10.77 16.61
C PHE A 399 -4.61 -10.27 18.05
N ASP A 400 -3.53 -10.37 18.82
CA ASP A 400 -3.49 -9.85 20.18
C ASP A 400 -2.75 -8.50 20.18
N GLU A 401 -3.29 -7.49 20.87
CA GLU A 401 -2.61 -6.22 21.12
C GLU A 401 -1.41 -6.48 22.04
N THR A 402 -0.22 -6.01 21.66
CA THR A 402 0.99 -6.18 22.47
C THR A 402 1.23 -4.95 23.36
N GLU A 403 2.18 -5.05 24.29
CA GLU A 403 2.66 -3.90 25.07
C GLU A 403 3.62 -3.01 24.26
N ASP A 404 4.00 -3.42 23.04
CA ASP A 404 4.98 -2.72 22.23
C ASP A 404 4.35 -1.55 21.49
N VAL A 405 5.00 -0.39 21.59
CA VAL A 405 4.75 0.76 20.73
C VAL A 405 5.98 0.98 19.85
N THR A 406 5.81 0.83 18.54
CA THR A 406 6.89 1.03 17.58
C THR A 406 6.90 2.48 17.10
N PRO A 407 8.01 3.23 17.30
CA PRO A 407 8.15 4.54 16.70
C PRO A 407 8.37 4.39 15.19
N THR A 408 7.59 5.12 14.39
CA THR A 408 7.78 5.23 12.94
C THR A 408 8.15 6.67 12.57
N PRO A 409 8.67 6.94 11.35
CA PRO A 409 8.92 8.31 10.89
C PRO A 409 7.69 9.23 10.93
N TRP A 410 6.46 8.67 10.96
CA TRP A 410 5.22 9.43 10.87
C TRP A 410 4.37 9.41 12.15
N GLY A 411 4.87 8.74 13.21
CA GLY A 411 4.24 8.67 14.52
C GLY A 411 4.35 7.30 15.17
N ASP A 412 3.81 7.20 16.38
CA ASP A 412 3.82 5.97 17.15
C ASP A 412 2.71 5.00 16.70
N LEU A 413 3.05 3.71 16.77
CA LEU A 413 2.19 2.61 16.36
C LEU A 413 2.08 1.56 17.46
N GLU A 414 0.86 1.33 17.92
CA GLU A 414 0.48 0.17 18.73
C GLU A 414 0.57 -1.10 17.88
N VAL A 415 1.25 -2.13 18.37
CA VAL A 415 1.50 -3.36 17.60
C VAL A 415 0.45 -4.44 17.91
N TYR A 416 0.00 -5.13 16.85
CA TYR A 416 -0.85 -6.31 16.96
C TYR A 416 -0.10 -7.52 16.42
N GLN A 417 -0.02 -8.59 17.22
CA GLN A 417 0.68 -9.82 16.88
C GLN A 417 -0.30 -10.94 16.53
N PHE A 418 0.00 -11.71 15.49
CA PHE A 418 -0.78 -12.88 15.14
C PHE A 418 -0.74 -13.93 16.26
N ASN A 419 -1.91 -14.43 16.69
CA ASN A 419 -2.02 -15.31 17.86
C ASN A 419 -2.14 -16.80 17.53
N GLY A 420 -2.06 -17.18 16.25
CA GLY A 420 -2.13 -18.58 15.79
C GLY A 420 -3.51 -19.24 15.88
N LYS A 421 -4.51 -18.62 16.52
CA LYS A 421 -5.86 -19.19 16.67
C LYS A 421 -6.54 -19.45 15.32
N TYR A 422 -6.21 -18.63 14.30
CA TYR A 422 -6.72 -18.82 12.95
C TYR A 422 -6.25 -20.12 12.32
N LEU A 423 -4.98 -20.52 12.52
CA LEU A 423 -4.45 -21.79 12.00
C LEU A 423 -5.18 -22.99 12.62
N VAL A 424 -5.44 -22.93 13.92
CA VAL A 424 -6.23 -23.95 14.64
C VAL A 424 -7.66 -24.02 14.09
N HIS A 425 -8.28 -22.85 13.86
CA HIS A 425 -9.59 -22.77 13.25
C HIS A 425 -9.62 -23.38 11.84
N ARG A 426 -8.62 -23.07 11.01
CA ARG A 426 -8.50 -23.62 9.64
C ARG A 426 -8.34 -25.14 9.65
N ALA A 427 -7.43 -25.66 10.48
CA ALA A 427 -7.24 -27.10 10.61
C ALA A 427 -8.54 -27.82 11.03
N ALA A 428 -9.33 -27.23 11.93
CA ALA A 428 -10.63 -27.79 12.32
C ALA A 428 -11.68 -27.69 11.19
N ALA A 429 -11.69 -26.57 10.46
CA ALA A 429 -12.60 -26.33 9.35
C ALA A 429 -12.36 -27.33 8.20
N ASP A 430 -11.11 -27.54 7.82
CA ASP A 430 -10.72 -28.44 6.71
C ASP A 430 -11.02 -29.91 7.01
N ASN A 431 -11.01 -30.31 8.29
CA ASN A 431 -11.33 -31.67 8.74
C ASN A 431 -12.83 -31.95 8.88
N SER A 432 -13.70 -30.95 8.76
CA SER A 432 -15.15 -31.13 8.93
C SER A 432 -15.82 -31.43 7.58
N GLU A 433 -16.59 -32.53 7.49
CA GLU A 433 -17.26 -32.99 6.25
C GLU A 433 -18.48 -32.14 5.83
N ILE A 434 -18.86 -31.12 6.63
CA ILE A 434 -20.01 -30.26 6.31
C ILE A 434 -19.58 -29.22 5.28
N ASN A 435 -20.08 -29.33 4.05
CA ASN A 435 -19.98 -28.26 3.05
C ASN A 435 -20.98 -27.16 3.39
N THR A 436 -20.48 -26.03 3.90
CA THR A 436 -21.26 -24.79 3.99
C THR A 436 -21.27 -24.13 2.62
N ASP A 437 -22.45 -23.85 2.07
CA ASP A 437 -22.57 -23.08 0.83
C ASP A 437 -22.10 -21.63 1.08
N MET A 438 -20.98 -21.25 0.45
CA MET A 438 -20.38 -19.92 0.58
C MET A 438 -21.35 -18.82 0.14
N GLU A 439 -22.22 -19.07 -0.84
CA GLU A 439 -23.20 -18.09 -1.34
C GLU A 439 -24.32 -17.79 -0.32
N SER A 440 -24.54 -18.69 0.65
CA SER A 440 -25.57 -18.54 1.68
C SER A 440 -25.08 -17.79 2.93
N THR A 441 -23.76 -17.56 3.06
CA THR A 441 -23.15 -16.99 4.27
C THR A 441 -23.38 -15.48 4.32
N LYS A 442 -24.11 -15.02 5.34
CA LYS A 442 -24.35 -13.58 5.55
C LYS A 442 -23.14 -12.93 6.20
N PHE A 443 -22.72 -11.78 5.66
CA PHE A 443 -21.66 -10.97 6.24
C PHE A 443 -21.99 -10.53 7.68
N ASN A 444 -21.14 -10.93 8.63
CA ASN A 444 -21.22 -10.59 10.04
C ASN A 444 -19.81 -10.49 10.65
N PRO A 445 -19.28 -9.27 10.83
CA PRO A 445 -17.96 -9.04 11.42
C PRO A 445 -17.94 -8.98 12.96
N TRP A 446 -19.11 -8.93 13.61
CA TRP A 446 -19.20 -8.85 15.09
C TRP A 446 -19.54 -10.18 15.74
N GLN A 447 -19.52 -11.28 14.98
CA GLN A 447 -19.86 -12.64 15.42
C GLN A 447 -18.96 -13.20 16.55
N PHE A 448 -17.85 -12.54 16.85
CA PHE A 448 -16.87 -13.02 17.83
C PHE A 448 -17.13 -12.54 19.26
N GLN A 449 -18.18 -11.74 19.48
CA GLN A 449 -18.51 -11.18 20.79
C GLN A 449 -19.10 -12.22 21.77
N ASP A 450 -19.48 -13.42 21.31
CA ASP A 450 -20.14 -14.45 22.13
C ASP A 450 -19.24 -15.60 22.60
N THR A 451 -17.91 -15.49 22.51
CA THR A 451 -17.00 -16.50 23.08
C THR A 451 -16.01 -15.88 24.04
N SER A 452 -16.49 -15.41 25.19
CA SER A 452 -15.70 -15.50 26.41
C SER A 452 -15.94 -16.90 27.03
N PRO A 453 -14.90 -17.63 27.44
CA PRO A 453 -15.06 -18.92 28.13
C PRO A 453 -15.82 -18.79 29.45
#